data_AF-A0A2V5XG84-F1
#
_entry.id   AF-A0A2V5XG84-F1
#
_cell.length_a   1.000
_cell.length_b   1.000
_cell.length_c   1.000
_cell.angle_alpha   90.00
_cell.angle_beta   90.00
_cell.angle_gamma   90.00
#
_symmetry.space_group_name_H-M   'P 1'
#
loop_
_entity.id
_entity.type
_entity.pdbx_description
1 polymer ?
#
loop_
_entity_poly.entity_id
_entity_poly.type
_entity_poly.pdbx_seq_one_letter_code
_entity_poly.pdbx_strand_id
1 'polypeptide(L)'
;GIFYPKVGNFIGFVSNVQSRALLRRVVALFRKYAQIPSEGAALPAFIPGVSWSDQWSFWRYGYPGIMVTDTAPFRYPHYHSSSDTPDKLDYDRFTLVVSGMEKVIEDLDKS
;
A
#
# COMPACT_ATOMS: atom_id res chain seq x y z
N GLY A 1 -4.40 -11.80 18.79
CA GLY A 1 -3.09 -11.37 18.25
C GLY A 1 -3.26 -11.08 16.78
N ILE A 2 -2.59 -10.05 16.25
CA ILE A 2 -2.73 -9.67 14.84
C ILE A 2 -1.95 -10.71 14.00
N PHE A 3 -2.69 -11.55 13.27
CA PHE A 3 -2.10 -12.60 12.42
C PHE A 3 -1.56 -11.94 11.15
N TYR A 4 -0.27 -11.64 11.12
CA TYR A 4 0.44 -11.32 9.88
C TYR A 4 1.32 -12.52 9.48
N PRO A 5 1.47 -12.81 8.17
CA PRO A 5 2.32 -13.90 7.70
C PRO A 5 3.79 -13.66 8.10
N LYS A 6 4.51 -14.75 8.43
CA LYS A 6 5.95 -14.70 8.79
C LYS A 6 6.86 -14.20 7.65
N VAL A 7 6.36 -14.24 6.42
CA VAL A 7 7.02 -13.72 5.21
C VAL A 7 6.08 -12.71 4.55
N GLY A 8 6.57 -11.49 4.33
CA GLY A 8 5.81 -10.39 3.72
C GLY A 8 5.63 -10.56 2.20
N ASN A 9 4.90 -11.59 1.79
CA ASN A 9 4.55 -11.86 0.38
C ASN A 9 3.19 -11.26 0.01
N PHE A 10 2.99 -9.99 0.33
CA PHE A 10 1.75 -9.26 0.08
C PHE A 10 2.04 -7.80 -0.24
N ILE A 11 1.03 -7.10 -0.75
CA ILE A 11 1.03 -5.63 -0.87
C ILE A 11 0.31 -5.01 0.31
N GLY A 12 1.01 -4.16 1.04
CA GLY A 12 0.50 -3.40 2.16
C GLY A 12 -0.24 -2.15 1.71
N PHE A 13 -1.38 -1.90 2.34
CA PHE A 13 -2.15 -0.68 2.24
C PHE A 13 -2.15 -0.03 3.62
N VAL A 14 -1.49 1.11 3.75
CA VAL A 14 -1.30 1.80 5.04
C VAL A 14 -2.04 3.12 5.02
N SER A 15 -2.81 3.39 6.07
CA SER A 15 -3.49 4.67 6.26
C SER A 15 -3.40 5.16 7.71
N ASN A 16 -3.71 6.44 7.94
CA ASN A 16 -4.03 6.90 9.27
C ASN A 16 -5.43 6.39 9.70
N VAL A 17 -5.76 6.49 11.00
CA VAL A 17 -7.06 6.05 11.53
C VAL A 17 -8.23 6.83 10.90
N GLN A 18 -8.04 8.12 10.61
CA GLN A 18 -9.07 8.96 9.98
C GLN A 18 -9.43 8.49 8.57
N SER A 19 -8.48 7.92 7.83
CA SER A 19 -8.65 7.38 6.47
C SER A 19 -9.14 5.92 6.46
N ARG A 20 -9.50 5.33 7.61
CA ARG A 20 -9.86 3.90 7.72
C ARG A 20 -11.02 3.48 6.81
N ALA A 21 -12.01 4.35 6.62
CA ALA A 21 -13.14 4.06 5.75
C ALA A 21 -12.69 3.93 4.28
N LEU A 22 -11.88 4.88 3.81
CA LEU A 22 -11.25 4.83 2.49
C LEU A 22 -10.39 3.58 2.35
N LEU A 23 -9.55 3.27 3.35
CA LEU A 23 -8.67 2.09 3.34
C LEU A 23 -9.45 0.80 3.16
N ARG A 24 -10.50 0.60 3.97
CA ARG A 24 -11.33 -0.61 3.88
C ARG A 24 -11.96 -0.76 2.50
N ARG A 25 -12.43 0.33 1.92
CA ARG A 25 -13.03 0.35 0.60
C ARG A 25 -12.01 0.00 -0.49
N VAL A 26 -10.84 0.66 -0.48
CA VAL A 26 -9.76 0.41 -1.43
C VAL A 26 -9.29 -1.04 -1.36
N VAL A 27 -9.05 -1.59 -0.17
CA VAL A 27 -8.61 -2.99 -0.02
C VAL A 27 -9.69 -3.97 -0.50
N ALA A 28 -10.96 -3.70 -0.24
CA ALA A 28 -12.06 -4.54 -0.72
C ALA A 28 -12.16 -4.53 -2.26
N LEU A 29 -12.09 -3.35 -2.88
CA LEU A 29 -12.08 -3.21 -4.34
C LEU A 29 -10.84 -3.86 -4.95
N PHE A 30 -9.66 -3.65 -4.36
CA PHE A 30 -8.43 -4.23 -4.85
C PHE A 30 -8.49 -5.76 -4.85
N ARG A 31 -8.97 -6.37 -3.76
CA ARG A 31 -9.14 -7.83 -3.64
C ARG A 31 -10.18 -8.42 -4.60
N LYS A 32 -11.10 -7.60 -5.12
CA LYS A 32 -12.06 -8.01 -6.16
C LYS A 32 -11.38 -8.19 -7.52
N TYR A 33 -10.35 -7.39 -7.81
CA TYR A 33 -9.73 -7.30 -9.13
C TYR A 33 -8.33 -7.93 -9.22
N ALA A 34 -7.53 -7.80 -8.16
CA ALA A 34 -6.15 -8.22 -8.14
C ALA A 34 -5.97 -9.63 -7.57
N GLN A 35 -5.18 -10.45 -8.26
CA GLN A 35 -4.81 -11.81 -7.83
C GLN A 35 -3.47 -11.80 -7.06
N ILE A 36 -3.32 -10.89 -6.09
CA ILE A 36 -2.13 -10.82 -5.23
C ILE A 36 -2.54 -10.64 -3.76
N PRO A 37 -1.88 -11.32 -2.81
CA PRO A 37 -2.15 -11.11 -1.39
C PRO A 37 -1.99 -9.63 -1.03
N SER A 38 -2.92 -9.12 -0.23
CA SER A 38 -2.94 -7.72 0.21
C SER A 38 -3.32 -7.62 1.67
N GLU A 39 -2.73 -6.68 2.40
CA GLU A 39 -3.04 -6.41 3.80
C GLU A 39 -3.29 -4.93 4.04
N GLY A 40 -4.31 -4.62 4.84
CA GLY A 40 -4.69 -3.24 5.15
C GLY A 40 -4.47 -2.90 6.62
N ALA A 41 -3.72 -1.84 6.90
CA ALA A 41 -3.47 -1.35 8.26
C ALA A 41 -3.80 0.14 8.39
N ALA A 42 -4.85 0.45 9.17
CA ALA A 42 -5.15 1.81 9.61
C ALA A 42 -4.56 2.02 11.00
N LEU A 43 -3.49 2.80 11.10
CA LEU A 43 -2.70 2.96 12.32
C LEU A 43 -2.57 4.45 12.69
N PRO A 44 -2.32 4.80 13.96
CA PRO A 44 -2.01 6.18 14.32
C PRO A 44 -0.78 6.70 13.57
N ALA A 45 -0.85 7.92 13.03
CA ALA A 45 0.19 8.50 12.18
C ALA A 45 1.55 8.69 12.89
N PHE A 46 1.57 8.68 14.23
CA PHE A 46 2.80 8.77 15.02
C PHE A 46 3.58 7.45 15.12
N ILE A 47 3.01 6.31 14.69
CA ILE A 47 3.71 5.03 14.69
C ILE A 47 4.80 5.06 13.59
N PRO A 48 6.07 4.74 13.91
CA PRO A 48 7.13 4.61 12.91
C PRO A 48 6.72 3.65 11.79
N GLY A 49 6.92 4.03 10.53
CA GLY A 49 6.50 3.25 9.36
C GLY A 49 5.22 3.76 8.69
N VAL A 50 4.33 4.44 9.45
CA VAL A 50 3.00 4.83 8.93
C VAL A 50 3.05 6.11 8.09
N SER A 51 3.88 7.06 8.51
CA SER A 51 3.99 8.40 7.90
C SER A 51 5.30 8.58 7.10
N TRP A 52 5.87 7.50 6.57
CA TRP A 52 7.18 7.54 5.89
C TRP A 52 7.15 8.00 4.43
N SER A 53 5.97 8.29 3.87
CA SER A 53 5.84 8.75 2.48
C SER A 53 4.79 9.87 2.37
N ASP A 54 4.52 10.33 1.14
CA ASP A 54 3.82 11.58 0.84
C ASP A 54 2.38 11.63 1.35
N GLN A 55 1.75 10.48 1.61
CA GLN A 55 0.42 10.41 2.24
C GLN A 55 0.35 11.21 3.55
N TRP A 56 1.48 11.37 4.25
CA TRP A 56 1.53 12.19 5.46
C TRP A 56 1.17 13.65 5.19
N SER A 57 1.65 14.22 4.08
CA SER A 57 1.35 15.60 3.70
C SER A 57 -0.15 15.82 3.49
N PHE A 58 -0.84 14.87 2.85
CA PHE A 58 -2.30 14.91 2.69
C PHE A 58 -3.01 14.90 4.04
N TRP A 59 -2.58 14.04 4.96
CA TRP A 59 -3.16 13.96 6.30
C TRP A 59 -3.02 15.25 7.11
N ARG A 60 -1.91 16.00 6.93
CA ARG A 60 -1.72 17.29 7.62
C ARG A 60 -2.77 18.33 7.25
N TYR A 61 -3.35 18.23 6.06
CA TYR A 61 -4.39 19.11 5.57
C TYR A 61 -5.80 18.48 5.64
N GLY A 62 -5.94 17.36 6.35
CA GLY A 62 -7.24 16.71 6.57
C GLY A 62 -7.75 15.89 5.37
N TYR A 63 -6.94 15.69 4.34
CA TYR A 63 -7.32 14.87 3.20
C TYR A 63 -7.12 13.37 3.51
N PRO A 64 -8.10 12.50 3.21
CA PRO A 64 -7.91 11.06 3.29
C PRO A 64 -6.78 10.61 2.34
N GLY A 65 -5.91 9.70 2.83
CA GLY A 65 -4.77 9.23 2.04
C GLY A 65 -4.35 7.81 2.43
N ILE A 66 -3.92 7.03 1.43
CA ILE A 66 -3.44 5.66 1.58
C ILE A 66 -2.11 5.53 0.86
N MET A 67 -1.17 4.84 1.49
CA MET A 67 0.06 4.37 0.87
C MET A 67 -0.10 2.91 0.47
N VAL A 68 0.11 2.60 -0.81
CA VAL A 68 0.25 1.24 -1.30
C VAL A 68 1.73 0.94 -1.37
N THR A 69 2.18 -0.09 -0.65
CA THR A 69 3.61 -0.38 -0.51
C THR A 69 3.83 -1.87 -0.45
N ASP A 70 4.96 -2.29 -0.97
CA ASP A 70 5.44 -3.65 -0.86
C ASP A 70 6.25 -3.85 0.44
N THR A 71 6.41 -2.80 1.26
CA THR A 71 7.26 -2.75 2.47
C THR A 71 8.77 -2.79 2.19
N ALA A 72 9.21 -2.23 1.05
CA ALA A 72 10.61 -2.17 0.60
C ALA A 72 11.67 -1.99 1.71
N PRO A 73 11.56 -1.04 2.68
CA PRO A 73 12.56 -0.89 3.73
C PRO A 73 12.85 -2.15 4.57
N PHE A 74 11.93 -3.12 4.62
CA PHE A 74 12.06 -4.34 5.41
C PHE A 74 12.50 -5.57 4.60
N ARG A 75 12.42 -5.52 3.27
CA ARG A 75 12.59 -6.72 2.43
C ARG A 75 13.39 -6.52 1.15
N TYR A 76 13.68 -5.28 0.75
CA TYR A 76 14.39 -4.95 -0.48
C TYR A 76 15.81 -4.45 -0.16
N PRO A 77 16.85 -5.28 -0.35
CA PRO A 77 18.21 -4.97 0.11
C PRO A 77 18.90 -3.84 -0.68
N HIS A 78 18.39 -3.51 -1.87
CA HIS A 78 18.95 -2.47 -2.72
C HIS A 78 18.36 -1.09 -2.42
N TYR A 79 17.38 -0.98 -1.51
CA TYR A 79 16.71 0.26 -1.18
C TYR A 79 17.70 1.37 -0.78
N HIS A 80 17.54 2.57 -1.36
CA HIS A 80 18.43 3.71 -1.14
C HIS A 80 19.92 3.44 -1.44
N SER A 81 20.19 2.56 -2.42
CA SER A 81 21.55 2.29 -2.90
C SER A 81 21.68 2.58 -4.39
N SER A 82 22.91 2.70 -4.88
CA SER A 82 23.20 2.80 -6.32
C SER A 82 22.85 1.52 -7.09
N SER A 83 22.62 0.42 -6.40
CA SER A 83 22.19 -0.86 -6.98
C SER A 83 20.68 -1.01 -7.08
N ASP A 84 19.91 0.03 -6.74
CA ASP A 84 18.48 0.09 -6.98
C ASP A 84 18.19 0.31 -8.47
N THR A 85 18.17 -0.80 -9.22
CA THR A 85 18.08 -0.79 -10.68
C THR A 85 16.84 -1.54 -11.18
N PRO A 86 16.28 -1.17 -12.35
CA PRO A 86 15.04 -1.76 -12.87
C PRO A 86 15.05 -3.29 -12.99
N ASP A 87 16.20 -3.91 -13.25
CA ASP A 87 16.35 -5.37 -13.36
C ASP A 87 16.12 -6.11 -12.04
N LYS A 88 16.02 -5.41 -10.90
CA LYS A 88 15.68 -5.98 -9.60
C LYS A 88 14.19 -6.03 -9.32
N LEU A 89 13.37 -5.42 -10.18
CA LEU A 89 11.93 -5.39 -10.02
C LEU A 89 11.27 -6.68 -10.53
N ASP A 90 10.30 -7.15 -9.77
CA ASP A 90 9.37 -8.18 -10.23
C ASP A 90 8.21 -7.51 -11.00
N TYR A 91 8.38 -7.41 -12.31
CA TYR A 91 7.41 -6.75 -13.20
C TYR A 91 6.08 -7.49 -13.31
N ASP A 92 6.05 -8.81 -13.14
CA ASP A 92 4.82 -9.58 -13.19
C ASP A 92 3.93 -9.21 -12.00
N ARG A 93 4.51 -9.20 -10.79
CA ARG A 93 3.79 -8.76 -9.59
C ARG A 93 3.47 -7.28 -9.65
N PHE A 94 4.37 -6.43 -10.15
CA PHE A 94 4.11 -5.01 -10.29
C PHE A 94 2.91 -4.73 -11.21
N THR A 95 2.84 -5.43 -12.35
CA THR A 95 1.70 -5.36 -13.28
C THR A 95 0.38 -5.70 -12.59
N LEU A 96 0.34 -6.78 -11.79
CA LEU A 96 -0.87 -7.16 -11.05
C LEU A 96 -1.34 -6.06 -10.08
N VAL A 97 -0.41 -5.36 -9.44
CA VAL A 97 -0.75 -4.24 -8.54
C VAL A 97 -1.29 -3.06 -9.32
N VAL A 98 -0.62 -2.66 -10.40
CA VAL A 98 -1.03 -1.52 -11.22
C VAL A 98 -2.41 -1.75 -11.84
N SER A 99 -2.62 -2.91 -12.48
CA SER A 99 -3.93 -3.27 -13.07
C SER A 99 -5.03 -3.38 -12.01
N GLY A 100 -4.71 -3.88 -10.81
CA GLY A 100 -5.65 -3.88 -9.68
C GLY A 100 -6.04 -2.47 -9.25
N MET A 101 -5.07 -1.56 -9.14
CA MET A 101 -5.30 -0.18 -8.72
C MET A 101 -6.04 0.65 -9.77
N GLU A 102 -5.81 0.41 -11.06
CA GLU A 102 -6.59 1.02 -12.14
C GLU A 102 -8.10 0.78 -11.93
N LYS A 103 -8.49 -0.48 -11.66
CA LYS A 103 -9.89 -0.84 -11.39
C LYS A 103 -10.44 -0.26 -10.10
N VAL A 104 -9.60 -0.12 -9.07
CA VAL A 104 -9.98 0.58 -7.83
C VAL A 104 -10.32 2.04 -8.13
N ILE A 105 -9.49 2.74 -8.90
CA ILE A 105 -9.68 4.15 -9.24
C ILE A 105 -10.96 4.34 -10.07
N GLU A 106 -11.15 3.50 -11.10
CA GLU A 106 -12.38 3.51 -11.92
C GLU A 106 -13.65 3.35 -11.08
N ASP A 107 -13.63 2.49 -10.06
CA ASP A 107 -14.81 2.25 -9.22
C ASP A 107 -14.99 3.33 -8.15
N LEU A 108 -13.92 3.91 -7.62
CA LEU A 108 -14.00 5.03 -6.69
C LEU A 108 -14.61 6.28 -7.34
N ASP A 109 -14.35 6.50 -8.63
CA ASP A 109 -14.91 7.64 -9.39
C ASP A 109 -16.43 7.53 -9.60
N LYS A 110 -16.95 6.30 -9.76
CA LYS A 110 -18.39 6.05 -9.97
C LYS A 110 -19.25 6.19 -8.70
N SER A 111 -18.68 6.68 -7.60
CA SER A 111 -19.19 6.52 -6.24
C SER A 111 -19.74 7.78 -5.58
#